data_AF-A0A1S3MWR2-F1
#
_entry.id   AF-A0A1S3MWR2-F1
#
_cell.length_a   1.000
_cell.length_b   1.000
_cell.length_c   1.000
_cell.angle_alpha   90.00
_cell.angle_beta   90.00
_cell.angle_gamma   90.00
#
_symmetry.space_group_name_H-M   'P 1'
#
loop_
_entity.id
_entity.type
_entity.pdbx_description
1 polymer ?
#
loop_
_entity_poly.entity_id
_entity_poly.type
_entity_poly.pdbx_seq_one_letter_code
_entity_poly.pdbx_strand_id
1 'polypeptide(L)'
;GNRGRTGVVVAAYMHYSNISASADQALDRFAMRRFYEDKALPVGQPSQKRYVRYFSGLLSGHIKINNKPLFLHHVIMHGIPNFESKGGCRPFLKIYQAMQPVYTSGIYNVQGDSHTSICITIEPGLLLKGDILLKCYHKRFRSPIRDVVFRVQFHTCAIHDLGVVFGKNELDQTFKDERFPEYGKVEFVFSFGPEKIKGMGHLENGPQVSVDYNTQDPLIRWDSYENFNRGCEDTGDGGLQSSCRNMNR
;
A
#
# COMPACT_ATOMS: atom_id res chain seq x y z
N GLY A 1 20.27 4.68 -7.94
CA GLY A 1 19.55 5.87 -7.43
C GLY A 1 18.05 5.71 -7.57
N ASN A 2 17.28 6.16 -6.60
CA ASN A 2 15.83 5.95 -6.41
C ASN A 2 14.94 6.79 -7.38
N ARG A 3 15.06 6.51 -8.68
CA ARG A 3 14.49 7.32 -9.79
C ARG A 3 12.99 7.61 -9.66
N GLY A 4 12.20 6.68 -9.11
CA GLY A 4 10.76 6.88 -8.91
C GLY A 4 10.43 7.97 -7.88
N ARG A 5 11.17 8.04 -6.76
CA ARG A 5 10.97 9.09 -5.74
C ARG A 5 11.37 10.46 -6.26
N THR A 6 12.52 10.57 -6.93
CA THR A 6 12.96 11.80 -7.60
C THR A 6 11.94 12.24 -8.64
N GLY A 7 11.37 11.29 -9.38
CA GLY A 7 10.31 11.51 -10.36
C GLY A 7 9.07 12.21 -9.80
N VAL A 8 8.62 11.82 -8.60
CA VAL A 8 7.47 12.46 -7.95
C VAL A 8 7.76 13.93 -7.65
N VAL A 9 8.94 14.24 -7.13
CA VAL A 9 9.36 15.62 -6.81
C VAL A 9 9.45 16.48 -8.07
N VAL A 10 10.09 15.96 -9.13
CA VAL A 10 10.22 16.66 -10.40
C VAL A 10 8.84 16.92 -11.03
N ALA A 11 7.95 15.92 -11.00
CA ALA A 11 6.60 16.08 -11.55
C ALA A 11 5.77 17.10 -10.75
N ALA A 12 5.88 17.09 -9.42
CA ALA A 12 5.23 18.09 -8.58
C ALA A 12 5.72 19.50 -8.92
N TYR A 13 7.03 19.71 -8.98
CA TYR A 13 7.59 21.01 -9.33
C TYR A 13 7.23 21.45 -10.76
N MET A 14 7.19 20.52 -11.72
CA MET A 14 6.70 20.79 -13.08
C MET A 14 5.23 21.26 -13.09
N HIS A 15 4.34 20.61 -12.33
CA HIS A 15 2.94 21.03 -12.27
C HIS A 15 2.77 22.38 -11.58
N TYR A 16 3.53 22.66 -10.52
CA TYR A 16 3.55 23.95 -9.84
C TYR A 16 3.98 25.07 -10.79
N SER A 17 5.16 24.93 -11.41
CA SER A 17 5.72 25.93 -12.34
C SER A 17 4.84 26.16 -13.58
N ASN A 18 4.06 25.17 -14.02
CA ASN A 18 3.12 25.37 -15.12
C ASN A 18 1.94 26.31 -14.76
N ILE A 19 1.57 26.37 -13.47
CA ILE A 19 0.49 27.23 -12.98
C ILE A 19 1.02 28.57 -12.47
N SER A 20 2.24 28.58 -11.91
CA SER A 20 2.78 29.73 -11.17
C SER A 20 3.81 30.59 -11.92
N ALA A 21 4.33 30.17 -13.09
CA ALA A 21 5.47 30.83 -13.74
C ALA A 21 5.12 31.58 -15.03
N SER A 22 5.86 32.67 -15.29
CA SER A 22 5.83 33.45 -16.54
C SER A 22 6.34 32.64 -17.76
N ALA A 23 6.20 33.20 -18.96
CA ALA A 23 6.61 32.56 -20.21
C ALA A 23 8.10 32.17 -20.26
N ASP A 24 8.97 32.89 -19.53
CA ASP A 24 10.43 32.74 -19.57
C ASP A 24 10.98 31.43 -18.98
N GLN A 25 10.16 30.63 -18.29
CA GLN A 25 10.54 29.31 -17.76
C GLN A 25 10.15 28.15 -18.68
N ALA A 26 9.88 28.40 -19.96
CA ALA A 26 9.41 27.38 -20.91
C ALA A 26 10.44 26.26 -21.17
N LEU A 27 11.73 26.57 -21.23
CA LEU A 27 12.80 25.59 -21.43
C LEU A 27 12.93 24.64 -20.23
N ASP A 28 12.83 25.18 -19.00
CA ASP A 28 12.83 24.38 -17.78
C ASP A 28 11.62 23.43 -17.75
N ARG A 29 10.43 23.89 -18.15
CA ARG A 29 9.23 23.04 -18.26
C ARG A 29 9.41 21.90 -19.26
N PHE A 30 10.03 22.16 -20.41
CA PHE A 30 10.30 21.13 -21.41
C PHE A 30 11.31 20.09 -20.90
N ALA A 31 12.42 20.54 -20.31
CA ALA A 31 13.45 19.66 -19.74
C ALA A 31 12.90 18.78 -18.61
N MET A 32 12.09 19.36 -17.71
CA MET A 32 11.44 18.64 -16.61
C MET A 32 10.42 17.63 -17.10
N ARG A 33 9.57 17.99 -18.08
CA ARG A 33 8.61 17.07 -18.69
C ARG A 33 9.33 15.89 -19.32
N ARG A 34 10.37 16.16 -20.11
CA ARG A 34 11.16 15.11 -20.75
C ARG A 34 11.84 14.21 -19.73
N PHE A 35 12.42 14.75 -18.65
CA PHE A 35 12.96 13.93 -17.57
C PHE A 35 11.89 13.05 -16.92
N TYR A 36 10.71 13.61 -16.63
CA TYR A 36 9.62 12.85 -16.04
C TYR A 36 9.18 11.70 -16.94
N GLU A 37 8.92 11.97 -18.22
CA GLU A 37 8.47 10.99 -19.21
C GLU A 37 9.54 9.92 -19.48
N ASP A 38 10.80 10.33 -19.68
CA ASP A 38 11.88 9.41 -20.09
C ASP A 38 12.46 8.61 -18.92
N LYS A 39 12.50 9.19 -17.71
CA LYS A 39 13.30 8.65 -16.59
C LYS A 39 12.48 8.26 -15.37
N ALA A 40 11.36 8.92 -15.10
CA ALA A 40 10.57 8.70 -13.89
C ALA A 40 9.34 7.82 -14.12
N LEU A 41 8.54 8.13 -15.14
CA LEU A 41 7.28 7.46 -15.45
C LEU A 41 7.45 5.94 -15.73
N PRO A 42 8.50 5.47 -16.45
CA PRO A 42 8.68 4.06 -16.75
C PRO A 42 9.01 3.20 -15.52
N VAL A 43 9.60 3.81 -14.49
CA VAL A 43 10.04 3.13 -13.26
C VAL A 43 9.16 3.45 -12.05
N GLY A 44 8.16 4.32 -12.24
CA GLY A 44 7.27 4.78 -11.17
C GLY A 44 6.23 3.73 -10.79
N GLN A 45 6.11 3.47 -9.49
CA GLN A 45 5.07 2.62 -8.93
C GLN A 45 3.69 3.29 -9.05
N PRO A 46 2.58 2.54 -9.15
CA PRO A 46 1.23 3.09 -9.23
C PRO A 46 0.92 4.15 -8.15
N SER A 47 1.29 3.91 -6.90
CA SER A 47 1.12 4.90 -5.83
C SER A 47 1.89 6.20 -6.08
N GLN A 48 3.09 6.14 -6.64
CA GLN A 48 3.85 7.36 -7.00
C GLN A 48 3.13 8.17 -8.07
N LYS A 49 2.60 7.49 -9.10
CA LYS A 49 1.81 8.13 -10.16
C LYS A 49 0.53 8.76 -9.59
N ARG A 50 -0.12 8.10 -8.64
CA ARG A 50 -1.28 8.61 -7.91
C ARG A 50 -0.96 9.92 -7.18
N TYR A 51 0.17 9.99 -6.47
CA TYR A 51 0.58 11.22 -5.78
C TYR A 51 0.87 12.39 -6.72
N VAL A 52 1.46 12.12 -7.89
CA VAL A 52 1.62 13.15 -8.94
C VAL A 52 0.25 13.65 -9.43
N ARG A 53 -0.69 12.74 -9.68
CA ARG A 53 -2.07 13.09 -10.08
C ARG A 53 -2.79 13.89 -9.00
N TYR A 54 -2.66 13.50 -7.73
CA TYR A 54 -3.24 14.25 -6.60
C TYR A 54 -2.70 15.67 -6.53
N PHE A 55 -1.39 15.84 -6.59
CA PHE A 55 -0.76 17.15 -6.55
C PHE A 55 -1.22 18.04 -7.71
N SER A 56 -1.20 17.51 -8.93
CA SER A 56 -1.68 18.21 -10.14
C SER A 56 -3.15 18.60 -10.04
N GLY A 57 -4.00 17.66 -9.60
CA GLY A 57 -5.44 17.88 -9.45
C GLY A 57 -5.78 18.89 -8.35
N LEU A 58 -5.03 18.90 -7.24
CA LEU A 58 -5.20 19.89 -6.17
C LEU A 58 -4.81 21.30 -6.63
N LEU A 59 -3.66 21.45 -7.30
CA LEU A 59 -3.21 22.75 -7.81
C LEU A 59 -4.16 23.33 -8.87
N SER A 60 -4.66 22.49 -9.76
CA SER A 60 -5.60 22.89 -10.81
C SER A 60 -7.05 23.02 -10.31
N GLY A 61 -7.33 22.66 -9.06
CA GLY A 61 -8.66 22.70 -8.46
C GLY A 61 -9.64 21.62 -8.94
N HIS A 62 -9.20 20.67 -9.77
CA HIS A 62 -9.97 19.50 -10.19
C HIS A 62 -10.24 18.53 -9.03
N ILE A 63 -9.31 18.42 -8.09
CA ILE A 63 -9.50 17.69 -6.84
C ILE A 63 -9.80 18.73 -5.75
N LYS A 64 -10.95 18.58 -5.09
CA LYS A 64 -11.26 19.36 -3.88
C LYS A 64 -10.67 18.66 -2.67
N ILE A 65 -10.33 19.43 -1.65
CA ILE A 65 -9.84 18.85 -0.40
C ILE A 65 -11.03 18.28 0.37
N ASN A 66 -11.02 16.97 0.62
CA ASN A 66 -11.90 16.37 1.60
C ASN A 66 -11.30 16.55 3.01
N ASN A 67 -12.06 17.23 3.89
CA ASN A 67 -11.73 17.44 5.29
C ASN A 67 -12.64 16.64 6.25
N LYS A 68 -13.56 15.81 5.72
CA LYS A 68 -14.44 14.96 6.53
C LYS A 68 -13.64 13.82 7.18
N PRO A 69 -14.03 13.37 8.38
CA PRO A 69 -13.45 12.17 8.97
C PRO A 69 -13.79 10.95 8.09
N LEU A 70 -12.82 10.06 7.89
CA LEU A 70 -13.01 8.79 7.19
C LEU A 70 -12.70 7.64 8.13
N PHE A 71 -13.69 6.80 8.37
CA PHE A 71 -13.53 5.56 9.13
C PHE A 71 -13.54 4.39 8.16
N LEU A 72 -12.46 3.60 8.13
CA LEU A 72 -12.35 2.40 7.31
C LEU A 72 -13.03 1.23 8.03
N HIS A 73 -14.00 0.59 7.35
CA HIS A 73 -14.76 -0.55 7.88
C HIS A 73 -14.39 -1.86 7.21
N HIS A 74 -14.18 -1.85 5.89
CA HIS A 74 -13.86 -3.07 5.15
C HIS A 74 -12.73 -2.85 4.15
N VAL A 75 -11.85 -3.84 4.07
CA VAL A 75 -10.93 -4.01 2.94
C VAL A 75 -11.26 -5.33 2.27
N ILE A 76 -11.76 -5.27 1.04
CA ILE A 76 -12.21 -6.44 0.29
C ILE A 76 -11.20 -6.72 -0.81
N MET A 77 -10.60 -7.91 -0.80
CA MET A 77 -9.72 -8.38 -1.85
C MET A 77 -10.50 -9.32 -2.77
N HIS A 78 -10.69 -8.91 -4.02
CA HIS A 78 -11.33 -9.69 -5.05
C HIS A 78 -10.28 -10.41 -5.89
N GLY A 79 -10.47 -11.72 -6.10
CA GLY A 79 -9.51 -12.57 -6.78
C GLY A 79 -8.37 -12.95 -5.83
N ILE A 80 -8.35 -14.21 -5.40
CA ILE A 80 -7.37 -14.70 -4.44
C ILE A 80 -6.04 -14.97 -5.14
N PRO A 81 -4.93 -14.34 -4.70
CA PRO A 81 -3.61 -14.63 -5.26
C PRO A 81 -3.15 -16.05 -4.96
N ASN A 82 -2.38 -16.65 -5.87
CA ASN A 82 -1.90 -18.02 -5.73
C ASN A 82 -0.45 -18.06 -5.20
N PHE A 83 -0.29 -18.01 -3.87
CA PHE A 83 1.01 -18.05 -3.19
C PHE A 83 1.35 -19.43 -2.62
N GLU A 84 0.36 -20.31 -2.47
CA GLU A 84 0.53 -21.66 -1.90
C GLU A 84 0.58 -22.72 -3.00
N SER A 85 1.33 -23.81 -2.76
CA SER A 85 1.55 -24.89 -3.75
C SER A 85 0.26 -25.56 -4.27
N LYS A 86 -0.83 -25.51 -3.49
CA LYS A 86 -2.13 -26.11 -3.84
C LYS A 86 -3.18 -25.09 -4.28
N GLY A 87 -2.81 -23.83 -4.49
CA GLY A 87 -3.78 -22.75 -4.67
C GLY A 87 -3.98 -21.91 -3.42
N GLY A 88 -4.36 -20.65 -3.62
CA GLY A 88 -4.74 -19.73 -2.56
C GLY A 88 -3.58 -19.04 -1.85
N CYS A 89 -3.90 -18.39 -0.73
CA CYS A 89 -2.93 -17.64 0.06
C CYS A 89 -3.36 -17.50 1.52
N ARG A 90 -2.45 -16.96 2.32
CA ARG A 90 -2.64 -16.67 3.76
C ARG A 90 -2.45 -15.18 4.05
N PRO A 91 -3.38 -14.30 3.63
CA PRO A 91 -3.16 -12.87 3.66
C PRO A 91 -3.41 -12.26 5.05
N PHE A 92 -2.64 -11.23 5.38
CA PHE A 92 -2.93 -10.31 6.48
C PHE A 92 -2.55 -8.88 6.06
N LEU A 93 -3.21 -7.90 6.67
CA LEU A 93 -3.03 -6.48 6.37
C LEU A 93 -2.24 -5.79 7.47
N LYS A 94 -1.41 -4.84 7.06
CA LYS A 94 -0.92 -3.75 7.91
C LYS A 94 -1.31 -2.41 7.30
N ILE A 95 -1.88 -1.56 8.14
CA ILE A 95 -2.25 -0.19 7.77
C ILE A 95 -1.36 0.76 8.55
N TYR A 96 -0.76 1.68 7.80
CA TYR A 96 0.16 2.68 8.29
C TYR A 96 -0.42 4.06 8.06
N GLN A 97 -0.31 4.92 9.08
CA GLN A 97 -0.59 6.34 8.98
C GLN A 97 0.63 7.10 9.48
N ALA A 98 1.11 8.06 8.70
CA ALA A 98 2.35 8.79 9.04
C ALA A 98 3.53 7.85 9.38
N MET A 99 3.68 6.77 8.61
CA MET A 99 4.69 5.70 8.79
C MET A 99 4.57 4.88 10.09
N GLN A 100 3.53 5.12 10.90
CA GLN A 100 3.27 4.34 12.12
C GLN A 100 2.19 3.29 11.85
N PRO A 101 2.37 2.03 12.28
CA PRO A 101 1.35 1.01 12.16
C PRO A 101 0.15 1.36 13.05
N VAL A 102 -1.02 1.58 12.46
CA VAL A 102 -2.26 1.89 13.18
C VAL A 102 -3.22 0.71 13.26
N TYR A 103 -3.04 -0.29 12.40
CA TYR A 103 -3.85 -1.51 12.42
C TYR A 103 -3.10 -2.68 11.80
N THR A 104 -3.32 -3.87 12.37
CA THR A 104 -2.89 -5.15 11.81
C THR A 104 -4.04 -6.15 11.93
N SER A 105 -4.41 -6.80 10.82
CA SER A 105 -5.49 -7.79 10.83
C SER A 105 -5.03 -9.14 11.38
N GLY A 106 -5.99 -10.04 11.63
CA GLY A 106 -5.71 -11.48 11.69
C GLY A 106 -5.21 -12.03 10.35
N ILE A 107 -4.68 -13.26 10.38
CA ILE A 107 -4.26 -13.98 9.17
C ILE A 107 -5.45 -14.76 8.64
N TYR A 108 -5.89 -14.39 7.45
CA TYR A 108 -6.91 -15.11 6.72
C TYR A 108 -6.23 -16.30 6.05
N ASN A 109 -6.86 -17.47 6.10
CA ASN A 109 -6.45 -18.65 5.36
C ASN A 109 -7.55 -18.97 4.35
N VAL A 110 -7.20 -18.89 3.07
CA VAL A 110 -8.12 -19.05 1.96
C VAL A 110 -7.51 -19.98 0.92
N GLN A 111 -8.21 -21.07 0.65
CA GLN A 111 -7.99 -21.90 -0.53
C GLN A 111 -8.85 -21.29 -1.63
N GLY A 112 -8.24 -20.67 -2.63
CA GLY A 112 -8.96 -19.85 -3.61
C GLY A 112 -9.03 -20.52 -4.97
N ASP A 113 -10.23 -20.52 -5.56
CA ASP A 113 -10.42 -20.51 -7.01
C ASP A 113 -10.49 -19.06 -7.52
N SER A 114 -10.73 -18.88 -8.83
CA SER A 114 -10.75 -17.55 -9.46
C SER A 114 -11.86 -16.62 -8.95
N HIS A 115 -12.92 -17.11 -8.30
CA HIS A 115 -14.09 -16.27 -7.95
C HIS A 115 -14.18 -15.88 -6.48
N THR A 116 -13.29 -16.43 -5.65
CA THR A 116 -13.30 -16.15 -4.21
C THR A 116 -12.85 -14.71 -3.91
N SER A 117 -13.54 -14.05 -2.99
CA SER A 117 -13.14 -12.76 -2.41
C SER A 117 -13.01 -12.92 -0.90
N ILE A 118 -12.12 -12.14 -0.27
CA ILE A 118 -12.08 -12.02 1.19
C ILE A 118 -12.44 -10.60 1.62
N CYS A 119 -13.23 -10.49 2.66
CA CYS A 119 -13.55 -9.23 3.33
C CYS A 119 -12.87 -9.18 4.69
N ILE A 120 -12.00 -8.20 4.87
CA ILE A 120 -11.33 -7.94 6.14
C ILE A 120 -12.08 -6.80 6.83
N THR A 121 -12.88 -7.15 7.82
CA THR A 121 -13.72 -6.22 8.58
C THR A 121 -12.95 -5.64 9.76
N ILE A 122 -13.08 -4.32 9.95
CA ILE A 122 -12.50 -3.55 11.04
C ILE A 122 -13.66 -2.97 11.84
N GLU A 123 -13.89 -3.50 13.04
CA GLU A 123 -14.96 -3.08 13.94
C GLU A 123 -14.38 -2.80 15.34
N PRO A 124 -14.55 -1.58 15.89
CA PRO A 124 -15.17 -0.40 15.26
C PRO A 124 -14.34 0.13 14.07
N GLY A 125 -14.96 0.96 13.23
CA GLY A 125 -14.28 1.54 12.06
C GLY A 125 -13.01 2.29 12.45
N LEU A 126 -11.94 2.14 11.66
CA LEU A 126 -10.64 2.74 11.92
C LEU A 126 -10.58 4.16 11.36
N LEU A 127 -10.45 5.17 12.23
CA LEU A 127 -10.25 6.55 11.79
C LEU A 127 -8.92 6.69 11.04
N LEU A 128 -8.99 7.15 9.79
CA LEU A 128 -7.84 7.41 8.94
C LEU A 128 -7.76 8.88 8.57
N LYS A 129 -6.56 9.45 8.63
CA LYS A 129 -6.26 10.84 8.28
C LYS A 129 -4.87 10.97 7.67
N GLY A 130 -4.78 11.71 6.56
CA GLY A 130 -3.51 12.00 5.93
C GLY A 130 -3.10 10.94 4.92
N ASP A 131 -1.80 10.67 4.86
CA ASP A 131 -1.21 9.63 4.01
C ASP A 131 -1.33 8.25 4.66
N ILE A 132 -2.01 7.35 3.94
CA ILE A 132 -2.28 5.99 4.36
C ILE A 132 -1.53 5.04 3.44
N LEU A 133 -0.75 4.13 4.03
CA LEU A 133 -0.15 3.00 3.33
C LEU A 133 -0.75 1.71 3.86
N LEU A 134 -1.41 0.96 3.00
CA LEU A 134 -1.84 -0.40 3.28
C LEU A 134 -0.89 -1.38 2.58
N LYS A 135 -0.43 -2.37 3.33
CA LYS A 135 0.35 -3.50 2.82
C LYS A 135 -0.39 -4.80 3.11
N CYS A 136 -0.56 -5.62 2.09
CA CYS A 136 -1.01 -6.99 2.24
C CYS A 136 0.18 -7.93 2.14
N TYR A 137 0.26 -8.86 3.07
CA TYR A 137 1.31 -9.85 3.15
C TYR A 137 0.73 -11.25 3.09
N HIS A 138 1.46 -12.18 2.48
CA HIS A 138 1.23 -13.60 2.60
C HIS A 138 2.17 -14.19 3.64
N LYS A 139 1.62 -14.81 4.70
CA LYS A 139 2.42 -15.57 5.66
C LYS A 139 2.65 -16.99 5.12
N ARG A 140 3.91 -17.32 4.83
CA ARG A 140 4.27 -18.67 4.37
C ARG A 140 3.98 -19.72 5.43
N PHE A 141 3.50 -20.89 5.00
CA PHE A 141 3.23 -21.99 5.91
C PHE A 141 4.49 -22.46 6.65
N ARG A 142 4.41 -22.56 7.98
CA ARG A 142 5.51 -22.99 8.89
C ARG A 142 6.86 -22.29 8.64
N SER A 143 6.85 -21.04 8.20
CA SER A 143 8.06 -20.26 7.91
C SER A 143 7.96 -18.88 8.57
N PRO A 144 9.06 -18.35 9.12
CA PRO A 144 9.10 -16.98 9.66
C PRO A 144 9.28 -15.93 8.54
N ILE A 145 8.75 -16.21 7.35
CA ILE A 145 8.88 -15.36 6.17
C ILE A 145 7.48 -14.92 5.73
N ARG A 146 7.37 -13.63 5.38
CA ARG A 146 6.20 -13.05 4.74
C ARG A 146 6.59 -12.52 3.38
N ASP A 147 5.77 -12.77 2.39
CA ASP A 147 5.89 -12.15 1.08
C ASP A 147 4.94 -10.96 0.98
N VAL A 148 5.33 -9.90 0.30
CA VAL A 148 4.41 -8.82 -0.04
C VAL A 148 3.50 -9.32 -1.17
N VAL A 149 2.19 -9.26 -0.96
CA VAL A 149 1.19 -9.55 -1.99
C VAL A 149 0.95 -8.29 -2.80
N PHE A 150 0.60 -7.18 -2.12
CA PHE A 150 0.40 -5.89 -2.75
C PHE A 150 0.65 -4.76 -1.76
N ARG A 151 0.84 -3.55 -2.30
CA ARG A 151 0.82 -2.32 -1.49
C ARG A 151 -0.01 -1.26 -2.20
N VAL A 152 -0.67 -0.42 -1.42
CA VAL A 152 -1.38 0.75 -1.94
C VAL A 152 -1.21 1.91 -0.99
N GLN A 153 -0.88 3.08 -1.54
CA GLN A 153 -0.74 4.30 -0.79
C GLN A 153 -1.65 5.38 -1.37
N PHE A 154 -2.42 6.04 -0.51
CA PHE A 154 -3.35 7.10 -0.89
C PHE A 154 -3.46 8.11 0.24
N HIS A 155 -3.88 9.33 -0.09
CA HIS A 155 -4.15 10.36 0.89
C HIS A 155 -5.66 10.52 1.06
N THR A 156 -6.14 10.59 2.30
CA THR A 156 -7.57 10.75 2.62
C THR A 156 -8.20 12.02 2.06
N CYS A 157 -7.43 13.08 1.79
CA CYS A 157 -7.95 14.35 1.28
C CYS A 157 -8.43 14.27 -0.17
N ALA A 158 -7.98 13.25 -0.91
CA ALA A 158 -8.38 13.03 -2.29
C ALA A 158 -9.56 12.03 -2.41
N ILE A 159 -9.96 11.39 -1.31
CA ILE A 159 -11.07 10.43 -1.28
C ILE A 159 -12.38 11.19 -1.10
N HIS A 160 -13.33 11.01 -2.02
CA HIS A 160 -14.64 11.67 -1.97
C HIS A 160 -15.78 10.66 -1.87
N ASP A 161 -15.63 9.53 -2.56
CA ASP A 161 -16.55 8.40 -2.49
C ASP A 161 -16.24 7.54 -1.26
N LEU A 162 -17.30 7.00 -0.63
CA LEU A 162 -17.18 6.08 0.50
C LEU A 162 -16.78 4.66 0.09
N GLY A 163 -16.73 4.37 -1.22
CA GLY A 163 -16.17 3.15 -1.78
C GLY A 163 -15.02 3.49 -2.71
N VAL A 164 -13.82 2.95 -2.46
CA VAL A 164 -12.63 3.19 -3.29
C VAL A 164 -12.07 1.86 -3.77
N VAL A 165 -11.91 1.71 -5.08
CA VAL A 165 -11.42 0.48 -5.70
C VAL A 165 -10.09 0.72 -6.39
N PHE A 166 -9.13 -0.17 -6.17
CA PHE A 166 -7.85 -0.18 -6.88
C PHE A 166 -7.70 -1.51 -7.63
N GLY A 167 -7.62 -1.46 -8.95
CA GLY A 167 -7.33 -2.66 -9.77
C GLY A 167 -5.84 -3.09 -9.65
N LYS A 168 -5.49 -4.28 -10.16
CA LYS A 168 -4.10 -4.78 -10.21
C LYS A 168 -3.09 -3.71 -10.67
N ASN A 169 -3.36 -3.02 -11.77
CA ASN A 169 -2.46 -1.99 -12.31
C ASN A 169 -2.33 -0.71 -11.45
N GLU A 170 -3.12 -0.60 -10.38
CA GLU A 170 -3.11 0.50 -9.43
C GLU A 170 -2.49 0.11 -8.06
N LEU A 171 -2.11 -1.16 -7.91
CA LEU A 171 -1.47 -1.72 -6.73
C LEU A 171 0.03 -1.89 -6.98
N ASP A 172 0.86 -1.36 -6.09
CA ASP A 172 2.31 -1.50 -6.17
C ASP A 172 2.71 -2.97 -6.03
N GLN A 173 3.79 -3.36 -6.70
CA GLN A 173 4.36 -4.73 -6.75
C GLN A 173 3.51 -5.80 -7.47
N THR A 174 2.23 -5.56 -7.76
CA THR A 174 1.36 -6.62 -8.35
C THR A 174 1.43 -6.71 -9.87
N PHE A 175 1.70 -5.61 -10.57
CA PHE A 175 1.67 -5.54 -12.05
C PHE A 175 2.76 -6.38 -12.74
N LYS A 176 3.68 -6.98 -11.98
CA LYS A 176 4.68 -7.95 -12.48
C LYS A 176 4.52 -9.35 -11.87
N ASP A 177 3.53 -9.53 -11.00
CA ASP A 177 3.32 -10.76 -10.25
C ASP A 177 2.11 -11.50 -10.84
N GLU A 178 2.40 -12.55 -11.61
CA GLU A 178 1.40 -13.43 -12.22
C GLU A 178 0.55 -14.18 -11.20
N ARG A 179 1.00 -14.26 -9.93
CA ARG A 179 0.21 -14.87 -8.85
C ARG A 179 -1.01 -14.04 -8.49
N PHE A 180 -0.97 -12.73 -8.75
CA PHE A 180 -2.12 -11.84 -8.53
C PHE A 180 -2.98 -11.82 -9.81
N PRO A 181 -4.27 -12.17 -9.75
CA PRO A 181 -5.09 -12.31 -10.96
C PRO A 181 -5.31 -10.98 -11.68
N GLU A 182 -5.43 -11.00 -13.01
CA GLU A 182 -5.63 -9.80 -13.84
C GLU A 182 -6.89 -9.00 -13.50
N TYR A 183 -7.99 -9.69 -13.18
CA TYR A 183 -9.23 -9.07 -12.72
C TYR A 183 -9.20 -8.73 -11.21
N GLY A 184 -8.09 -9.02 -10.54
CA GLY A 184 -7.94 -8.79 -9.12
C GLY A 184 -7.98 -7.31 -8.77
N LYS A 185 -8.66 -6.99 -7.67
CA LYS A 185 -8.85 -5.62 -7.20
C LYS A 185 -9.02 -5.58 -5.69
N VAL A 186 -8.75 -4.42 -5.09
CA VAL A 186 -8.91 -4.18 -3.66
C VAL A 186 -9.87 -3.01 -3.47
N GLU A 187 -10.95 -3.26 -2.74
CA GLU A 187 -11.98 -2.28 -2.42
C GLU A 187 -11.89 -1.87 -0.95
N PHE A 188 -12.02 -0.57 -0.70
CA PHE A 188 -12.05 0.05 0.61
C PHE A 188 -13.43 0.63 0.84
N VAL A 189 -14.06 0.27 1.96
CA VAL A 189 -15.37 0.78 2.36
C VAL A 189 -15.22 1.68 3.58
N PHE A 190 -15.63 2.93 3.42
CA PHE A 190 -15.56 3.97 4.42
C PHE A 190 -16.94 4.41 4.91
N SER A 191 -16.97 5.09 6.04
CA SER A 191 -18.09 5.93 6.46
C SER A 191 -17.59 7.17 7.19
N PHE A 192 -18.51 8.05 7.60
CA PHE A 192 -18.20 9.24 8.37
C PHE A 192 -18.20 9.02 9.89
N GLY A 193 -18.43 7.78 10.36
CA GLY A 193 -18.50 7.43 11.77
C GLY A 193 -17.93 6.04 12.08
N PRO A 194 -17.56 5.75 13.33
CA PRO A 194 -16.98 4.46 13.72
C PRO A 194 -18.04 3.34 13.81
N GLU A 195 -19.33 3.68 13.79
CA GLU A 195 -20.42 2.73 13.96
C GLU A 195 -20.53 1.76 12.78
N LYS A 196 -20.89 0.52 13.09
CA LYS A 196 -21.12 -0.52 12.08
C LYS A 196 -22.08 -0.05 10.99
N ILE A 197 -21.66 -0.19 9.74
CA ILE A 197 -22.49 0.15 8.58
C ILE A 197 -23.65 -0.85 8.48
N LYS A 198 -24.89 -0.33 8.49
CA LYS A 198 -26.10 -1.16 8.34
C LYS A 198 -26.22 -1.68 6.90
N GLY A 199 -26.74 -2.90 6.74
CA GLY A 199 -26.99 -3.49 5.41
C GLY A 199 -25.79 -4.20 4.76
N MET A 200 -24.67 -4.33 5.47
CA MET A 200 -23.43 -4.94 4.96
C MET A 200 -23.27 -6.44 5.28
N GLY A 201 -24.34 -7.12 5.71
CA GLY A 201 -24.29 -8.54 6.08
C GLY A 201 -23.89 -9.49 4.94
N HIS A 202 -23.99 -9.05 3.69
CA HIS A 202 -23.57 -9.85 2.52
C HIS A 202 -22.04 -9.91 2.32
N LEU A 203 -21.27 -9.13 3.09
CA LEU A 203 -19.80 -9.11 3.02
C LEU A 203 -19.14 -10.17 3.94
N GLU A 204 -19.92 -11.05 4.56
CA GLU A 204 -19.37 -12.11 5.39
C GLU A 204 -18.57 -13.12 4.55
N ASN A 205 -17.42 -13.52 5.07
CA ASN A 205 -16.59 -14.51 4.39
C ASN A 205 -17.28 -15.88 4.42
N GLY A 206 -17.20 -16.61 3.30
CA GLY A 206 -17.73 -17.97 3.22
C GLY A 206 -16.96 -18.97 4.10
N PRO A 207 -17.50 -20.19 4.28
CA PRO A 207 -16.96 -21.19 5.21
C PRO A 207 -15.53 -21.68 4.87
N GLN A 208 -15.09 -21.49 3.62
CA GLN A 208 -13.72 -21.79 3.17
C GLN A 208 -12.65 -20.81 3.70
N VAL A 209 -13.06 -19.70 4.32
CA VAL A 209 -12.15 -18.70 4.88
C VAL A 209 -12.10 -18.87 6.40
N SER A 210 -10.90 -19.11 6.94
CA SER A 210 -10.67 -19.12 8.38
C SER A 210 -9.74 -17.98 8.78
N VAL A 211 -9.86 -17.48 10.01
CA VAL A 211 -9.05 -16.34 10.48
C VAL A 211 -8.32 -16.72 11.77
N ASP A 212 -7.00 -16.58 11.75
CA ASP A 212 -6.12 -16.72 12.90
C ASP A 212 -5.82 -15.33 13.49
N TYR A 213 -6.38 -15.05 14.67
CA TYR A 213 -6.19 -13.80 15.40
C TYR A 213 -4.98 -13.83 16.36
N ASN A 214 -4.11 -14.84 16.28
CA ASN A 214 -2.94 -14.92 17.14
C ASN A 214 -1.91 -13.83 16.80
N THR A 215 -2.02 -12.69 17.49
CA THR A 215 -1.14 -11.53 17.34
C THR A 215 0.22 -11.69 18.03
N GLN A 216 0.50 -12.84 18.68
CA GLN A 216 1.81 -13.10 19.30
C GLN A 216 2.88 -13.50 18.29
N ASP A 217 2.50 -13.81 17.04
CA ASP A 217 3.46 -14.13 16.00
C ASP A 217 4.39 -12.92 15.71
N PRO A 218 5.71 -13.05 15.93
CA PRO A 218 6.68 -11.99 15.68
C PRO A 218 6.63 -11.47 14.23
N LEU A 219 6.29 -12.32 13.26
CA LEU A 219 6.15 -11.95 11.86
C LEU A 219 5.04 -10.92 11.63
N ILE A 220 3.96 -11.03 12.40
CA ILE A 220 2.84 -10.10 12.34
C ILE A 220 3.22 -8.79 13.03
N ARG A 221 3.97 -8.85 14.14
CA ARG A 221 4.40 -7.65 14.88
C ARG A 221 5.45 -6.84 14.14
N TRP A 222 6.37 -7.49 13.45
CA TRP A 222 7.51 -6.83 12.79
C TRP A 222 7.09 -5.63 11.95
N ASP A 223 7.52 -4.44 12.33
CA ASP A 223 7.27 -3.24 11.56
C ASP A 223 8.23 -3.13 10.37
N SER A 224 7.68 -2.74 9.22
CA SER A 224 8.45 -2.42 8.02
C SER A 224 9.39 -1.23 8.19
N TYR A 225 9.14 -0.34 9.17
CA TYR A 225 9.85 0.93 9.31
C TYR A 225 10.88 0.98 10.44
N GLU A 226 10.91 -0.01 11.34
CA GLU A 226 11.91 -0.10 12.43
C GLU A 226 13.36 -0.24 11.93
N ASN A 227 13.57 -0.61 10.67
CA ASN A 227 14.88 -0.92 10.11
C ASN A 227 15.55 0.21 9.29
N PHE A 228 14.94 1.40 9.17
CA PHE A 228 15.58 2.50 8.43
C PHE A 228 16.86 3.03 9.11
N ASN A 229 17.00 2.84 10.43
CA ASN A 229 18.18 3.30 11.19
C ASN A 229 19.37 2.31 11.19
N ARG A 230 19.25 1.12 10.59
CA ARG A 230 20.34 0.12 10.57
C ARG A 230 21.24 0.16 9.34
N GLY A 231 21.07 1.14 8.46
CA GLY A 231 21.74 1.20 7.15
C GLY A 231 22.68 2.37 6.96
N CYS A 232 23.37 2.82 8.02
CA CYS A 232 24.31 3.95 7.91
C CYS A 232 25.58 3.77 8.76
N GLU A 233 26.03 2.54 9.01
CA GLU A 233 27.38 2.26 9.54
C GLU A 233 27.85 0.93 8.96
N ASP A 234 28.21 0.90 7.68
CA ASP A 234 29.17 -0.09 7.15
C ASP A 234 29.58 0.27 5.71
N THR A 235 30.35 1.35 5.60
CA THR A 235 31.32 1.51 4.52
C THR A 235 32.57 2.13 5.14
N GLY A 236 33.43 1.26 5.68
CA GLY A 236 34.67 1.63 6.33
C GLY A 236 35.57 0.40 6.53
N ASP A 237 36.11 -0.07 5.41
CA ASP A 237 37.46 -0.65 5.27
C ASP A 237 37.92 -1.83 6.17
N GLY A 238 38.18 -2.98 5.51
CA GLY A 238 39.36 -3.83 5.73
C GLY A 238 39.57 -4.62 7.02
N GLY A 239 39.60 -5.96 6.91
CA GLY A 239 40.51 -6.80 7.72
C GLY A 239 39.88 -8.01 8.44
N LEU A 240 40.47 -9.20 8.22
CA LEU A 240 40.12 -10.48 8.85
C LEU A 240 40.19 -10.44 10.40
N GLN A 241 39.25 -11.11 11.09
CA GLN A 241 39.46 -12.37 11.84
C GLN A 241 38.33 -12.68 12.84
N SER A 242 38.03 -13.99 12.91
CA SER A 242 37.53 -14.77 14.06
C SER A 242 36.25 -14.37 14.82
N SER A 243 35.24 -15.26 14.68
CA SER A 243 34.54 -15.96 15.77
C SER A 243 34.20 -15.19 17.05
N CYS A 244 32.90 -15.01 17.32
CA CYS A 244 32.38 -15.26 18.66
C CYS A 244 30.88 -15.62 18.64
N ARG A 245 30.59 -16.75 19.28
CA ARG A 245 29.28 -17.23 19.72
C ARG A 245 28.69 -16.26 20.77
N ASN A 246 27.36 -16.19 20.85
CA ASN A 246 26.55 -16.45 22.06
C ASN A 246 25.07 -16.18 21.73
N MET A 247 24.20 -17.19 21.77
CA MET A 247 23.53 -17.82 22.92
C MET A 247 22.39 -17.00 23.50
N ASN A 248 21.22 -17.64 23.45
CA ASN A 248 19.98 -17.38 24.17
C ASN A 248 20.14 -16.69 25.53
N ARG A 249 19.29 -15.69 25.75
CA ARG A 249 18.31 -15.67 26.85
C ARG A 249 17.14 -14.78 26.48
#